data_AF-A0A2A4LIT3-F1
#
_entry.id   AF-A0A2A4LIT3-F1
#
_cell.length_a   1.000
_cell.length_b   1.000
_cell.length_c   1.000
_cell.angle_alpha   90.00
_cell.angle_beta   90.00
_cell.angle_gamma   90.00
#
_symmetry.space_group_name_H-M   'P 1'
#
loop_
_entity.id
_entity.type
_entity.pdbx_description
1 polymer ?
#
loop_
_entity_poly.entity_id
_entity_poly.type
_entity_poly.pdbx_seq_one_letter_code
_entity_poly.pdbx_strand_id
1 'polypeptide(L)'
;MSQKSKPFSIRLTPEERAKLEQQAGNRSLGEYIRECLLGKQPAKSRAVRSQFPTKDKQALATVLALLGKSAFSTSLSKLAHAVQIGALSVSEETEALIHNACIEISEIKTHIMKALGIQEK
;
A
#
# COMPACT_ATOMS: atom_id res chain seq x y z
N MET A 1 27.96 -8.19 -13.73
CA MET A 1 27.37 -7.02 -13.03
C MET A 1 27.90 -5.76 -13.70
N SER A 2 27.06 -4.98 -14.40
CA SER A 2 27.53 -3.82 -15.17
C SER A 2 27.89 -2.67 -14.22
N GLN A 3 29.18 -2.39 -14.06
CA GLN A 3 29.69 -1.28 -13.27
C GLN A 3 29.17 0.04 -13.88
N LYS A 4 28.52 0.90 -13.07
CA LYS A 4 28.04 2.21 -13.54
C LYS A 4 29.23 3.17 -13.60
N SER A 5 29.44 3.80 -14.75
CA SER A 5 30.43 4.87 -14.92
C SER A 5 30.00 6.15 -14.18
N LYS A 6 30.93 7.09 -13.98
CA LYS A 6 30.65 8.41 -13.38
C LYS A 6 29.57 9.16 -14.20
N PRO A 7 28.74 10.02 -13.56
CA PRO A 7 27.75 10.83 -14.27
C PRO A 7 28.39 11.72 -15.34
N PHE A 8 27.71 11.87 -16.49
CA PHE A 8 28.12 12.80 -17.55
C PHE A 8 27.59 14.20 -17.23
N SER A 9 28.50 15.16 -17.10
CA SER A 9 28.17 16.57 -16.85
C SER A 9 28.30 17.37 -18.14
N ILE A 10 27.22 18.02 -18.56
CA ILE A 10 27.19 18.94 -19.70
C ILE A 10 26.89 20.35 -19.19
N ARG A 11 27.63 21.36 -19.69
CA ARG A 11 27.32 22.77 -19.41
C ARG A 11 26.25 23.22 -20.41
N LEU A 12 25.17 23.77 -19.89
CA LEU A 12 24.07 24.31 -20.69
C LEU A 12 23.89 25.78 -20.32
N THR A 13 23.70 26.61 -21.33
CA THR A 13 23.15 27.96 -21.11
C THR A 13 21.70 27.85 -20.62
N PRO A 14 21.16 28.88 -19.94
CA PRO A 14 19.77 28.85 -19.47
C PRO A 14 18.76 28.65 -20.60
N GLU A 15 19.04 29.20 -21.79
CA GLU A 15 18.18 29.04 -22.97
C GLU A 15 18.16 27.60 -23.50
N GLU A 16 19.33 26.97 -23.61
CA GLU A 16 19.45 25.58 -24.04
C GLU A 16 18.77 24.64 -23.05
N ARG A 17 18.91 24.93 -21.74
CA ARG A 17 18.25 24.15 -20.70
C ARG A 17 16.73 24.26 -20.81
N ALA A 18 16.19 25.46 -20.99
CA ALA A 18 14.75 25.66 -21.13
C ALA A 18 14.18 24.94 -22.36
N LYS A 19 14.89 24.99 -23.50
CA LYS A 19 14.51 24.23 -24.72
C LYS A 19 14.47 22.73 -24.47
N LEU A 20 15.48 22.19 -23.77
CA LEU A 20 15.53 20.76 -23.44
C LEU A 20 14.44 20.35 -22.43
N GLU A 21 14.12 21.20 -21.45
CA GLU A 21 13.04 20.93 -20.49
C GLU A 21 11.67 20.94 -21.19
N GLN A 22 11.45 21.86 -22.14
CA GLN A 22 10.22 21.90 -22.94
C GLN A 22 10.07 20.66 -23.82
N GLN A 23 11.16 20.20 -24.46
CA GLN A 23 11.14 19.00 -25.29
C GLN A 23 11.00 17.71 -24.46
N ALA A 24 11.56 17.68 -23.23
CA ALA A 24 11.47 16.53 -22.34
C ALA A 24 10.05 16.32 -21.78
N GLY A 25 9.25 17.38 -21.68
CA GLY A 25 7.87 17.33 -21.18
C GLY A 25 7.79 16.74 -19.78
N ASN A 26 7.13 15.59 -19.63
CA ASN A 26 6.97 14.90 -18.34
C ASN A 26 8.14 13.98 -17.97
N ARG A 27 9.19 13.88 -18.80
CA ARG A 27 10.35 13.01 -18.54
C ARG A 27 11.47 13.77 -17.85
N SER A 28 12.33 13.06 -17.11
CA SER A 28 13.52 13.69 -16.55
C SER A 28 14.49 14.09 -17.67
N LEU A 29 15.13 15.26 -17.58
CA LEU A 29 16.11 15.73 -18.57
C LEU A 29 17.17 14.68 -18.91
N GLY A 30 17.71 13.98 -17.90
CA GLY A 30 18.72 12.95 -18.11
C GLY A 30 18.20 11.67 -18.78
N GLU A 31 16.90 11.41 -18.74
CA GLU A 31 16.26 10.33 -19.49
C GLU A 31 16.03 10.76 -20.94
N TYR A 32 15.51 11.96 -21.15
CA TYR A 32 15.31 12.55 -22.48
C TYR A 32 16.64 12.64 -23.26
N ILE A 33 17.70 13.20 -22.65
CA ILE A 33 19.03 13.32 -23.28
C ILE A 33 19.60 11.93 -23.61
N ARG A 34 19.39 10.94 -22.74
CA ARG A 34 19.86 9.56 -22.98
C ARG A 34 19.12 8.92 -24.15
N GLU A 35 17.82 9.14 -24.26
CA GLU A 35 16.99 8.64 -25.36
C GLU A 35 17.38 9.28 -26.71
N CYS A 36 17.65 10.59 -26.73
CA CYS A 36 18.15 11.28 -27.92
C CYS A 36 19.53 10.78 -28.36
N LEU A 37 20.45 10.50 -27.42
CA LEU A 37 21.84 10.13 -27.75
C LEU A 37 22.04 8.63 -28.00
N LEU A 38 21.35 7.76 -27.25
CA LEU A 38 21.57 6.30 -27.27
C LEU A 38 20.37 5.55 -27.85
N GLY A 39 19.37 6.27 -28.36
CA GLY A 39 18.11 5.70 -28.83
C GLY A 39 17.19 5.25 -27.68
N LYS A 40 16.00 4.79 -28.06
CA LYS A 40 14.97 4.32 -27.13
C LYS A 40 15.41 2.99 -26.49
N GLN A 41 16.21 3.07 -25.44
CA GLN A 41 16.44 1.92 -24.59
C GLN A 41 15.15 1.61 -23.81
N PRO A 42 14.80 0.33 -23.60
CA PRO A 42 13.74 0.00 -22.65
C PRO A 42 14.17 0.61 -21.33
N ALA A 43 13.44 1.64 -20.89
CA ALA A 43 13.67 2.23 -19.59
C ALA A 43 13.60 1.06 -18.62
N LYS A 44 14.73 0.69 -18.02
CA LYS A 44 14.72 0.01 -16.74
C LYS A 44 14.04 1.01 -15.85
N SER A 45 12.71 0.93 -15.79
CA SER A 45 11.93 1.79 -14.92
C SER A 45 12.64 1.62 -13.59
N ARG A 46 13.20 2.72 -13.07
CA ARG A 46 13.36 2.76 -11.63
C ARG A 46 11.95 2.48 -11.18
N ALA A 47 11.72 1.30 -10.62
CA ALA A 47 10.55 1.06 -9.83
C ALA A 47 10.57 2.19 -8.83
N VAL A 48 9.87 3.28 -9.15
CA VAL A 48 9.49 4.31 -8.22
C VAL A 48 8.52 3.55 -7.35
N ARG A 49 9.10 2.77 -6.44
CA ARG A 49 8.42 2.17 -5.33
C ARG A 49 7.78 3.38 -4.70
N SER A 50 6.46 3.45 -4.81
CA SER A 50 5.60 4.46 -4.20
C SER A 50 5.75 4.34 -2.69
N GLN A 51 6.93 4.74 -2.19
CA GLN A 51 7.33 4.71 -0.79
C GLN A 51 6.70 5.86 -0.02
N PHE A 52 6.05 6.80 -0.71
CA PHE A 52 5.11 7.68 -0.05
C PHE A 52 3.81 6.89 0.17
N PRO A 53 3.38 6.68 1.42
CA PRO A 53 2.05 6.18 1.65
C PRO A 53 1.10 7.22 1.05
N THR A 54 0.35 6.83 0.02
CA THR A 54 -0.78 7.64 -0.43
C THR A 54 -1.69 7.86 0.78
N LYS A 55 -2.44 8.98 0.82
CA LYS A 55 -3.39 9.26 1.92
C LYS A 55 -4.27 8.03 2.23
N ASP A 56 -4.60 7.26 1.19
CA ASP A 56 -5.35 6.01 1.27
C ASP A 56 -4.62 4.92 2.08
N LYS A 57 -3.31 4.74 1.90
CA LYS A 57 -2.52 3.77 2.70
C LYS A 57 -2.45 4.17 4.17
N GLN A 58 -2.37 5.47 4.49
CA GLN A 58 -2.42 5.94 5.88
C GLN A 58 -3.79 5.70 6.50
N ALA A 59 -4.88 6.00 5.78
CA ALA A 59 -6.23 5.73 6.24
C ALA A 59 -6.45 4.23 6.50
N LEU A 60 -6.04 3.36 5.57
CA LEU A 60 -6.13 1.91 5.72
C LEU A 60 -5.31 1.38 6.89
N ALA A 61 -4.09 1.89 7.10
CA ALA A 61 -3.25 1.52 8.24
C ALA A 61 -3.90 1.93 9.58
N THR A 62 -4.57 3.09 9.61
CA THR A 62 -5.30 3.58 10.79
C THR A 62 -6.49 2.70 11.10
N VAL A 63 -7.28 2.31 10.09
CA VAL A 63 -8.39 1.37 10.24
C VAL A 63 -7.90 0.03 10.76
N LEU A 64 -6.80 -0.52 10.20
CA LEU A 64 -6.21 -1.77 10.68
C LEU A 64 -5.76 -1.68 12.14
N ALA A 65 -5.17 -0.55 12.55
CA ALA A 65 -4.75 -0.33 13.93
C ALA A 65 -5.94 -0.21 14.90
N LEU A 66 -7.03 0.46 14.50
CA LEU A 66 -8.26 0.52 15.28
C LEU A 66 -8.91 -0.86 15.40
N LEU A 67 -8.91 -1.64 14.32
CA LEU A 67 -9.38 -3.04 14.32
C LEU A 67 -8.56 -3.89 15.30
N GLY A 68 -7.24 -3.76 15.30
CA GLY A 68 -6.37 -4.48 16.25
C GLY A 68 -6.50 -4.02 17.71
N LYS A 69 -6.83 -2.74 17.94
CA LYS A 69 -7.10 -2.19 19.28
C LYS A 69 -8.51 -2.52 19.79
N SER A 70 -9.42 -2.88 18.90
CA SER A 70 -10.78 -3.21 19.29
C SER A 70 -10.77 -4.44 20.21
N ALA A 71 -11.63 -4.41 21.23
CA ALA A 71 -11.64 -5.44 22.26
C ALA A 71 -12.41 -6.70 21.84
N PHE A 72 -12.32 -7.15 20.57
CA PHE A 72 -13.10 -8.28 20.07
C PHE A 72 -12.91 -9.55 20.91
N SER A 73 -11.67 -9.89 21.27
CA SER A 73 -11.36 -11.05 22.11
C SER A 73 -12.02 -10.94 23.50
N THR A 74 -11.98 -9.76 24.10
CA THR A 74 -12.59 -9.51 25.42
C THR A 74 -14.11 -9.55 25.34
N SER A 75 -14.71 -8.96 24.30
CA SER A 75 -16.16 -8.97 24.09
C SER A 75 -16.67 -10.39 23.82
N LEU A 76 -15.99 -11.16 22.97
CA LEU A 76 -16.32 -12.57 22.72
C LEU A 76 -16.21 -13.42 23.98
N SER A 77 -15.16 -13.22 24.79
CA SER A 77 -15.02 -13.92 26.08
C SER A 77 -16.17 -13.62 27.03
N LYS A 78 -16.65 -12.36 27.08
CA LYS A 78 -17.81 -11.98 27.90
C LYS A 78 -19.11 -12.61 27.40
N LEU A 79 -19.32 -12.66 26.08
CA LEU A 79 -20.46 -13.34 25.49
C LEU A 79 -20.42 -14.84 25.80
N ALA A 80 -19.28 -15.49 25.60
CA ALA A 80 -19.10 -16.91 25.91
C ALA A 80 -19.39 -17.21 27.39
N HIS A 81 -18.90 -16.37 28.30
CA HIS A 81 -19.21 -16.50 29.72
C HIS A 81 -20.70 -16.33 30.01
N ALA A 82 -21.36 -15.33 29.41
CA ALA A 82 -22.81 -15.12 29.56
C ALA A 82 -23.65 -16.31 29.08
N VAL A 83 -23.21 -16.97 27.99
CA VAL A 83 -23.82 -18.22 27.51
C VAL A 83 -23.58 -19.36 28.50
N GLN A 84 -22.35 -19.53 28.97
CA GLN A 84 -21.97 -20.61 29.88
C GLN A 84 -22.76 -20.57 31.21
N ILE A 85 -23.03 -19.38 31.74
CA ILE A 85 -23.82 -19.20 32.97
C ILE A 85 -25.33 -19.16 32.72
N GLY A 86 -25.78 -19.30 31.47
CA GLY A 86 -27.19 -19.26 31.09
C GLY A 86 -27.83 -17.86 31.15
N ALA A 87 -27.03 -16.80 31.30
CA ALA A 87 -27.52 -15.41 31.30
C ALA A 87 -27.85 -14.90 29.90
N LEU A 88 -27.36 -15.57 28.85
CA LEU A 88 -27.67 -15.29 27.46
C LEU A 88 -28.11 -16.57 26.75
N SER A 89 -29.36 -16.60 26.31
CA SER A 89 -29.88 -17.67 25.45
C SER A 89 -29.46 -17.40 24.00
N VAL A 90 -28.69 -18.31 23.42
CA VAL A 90 -28.25 -18.22 22.02
C VAL A 90 -29.00 -19.27 21.21
N SER A 91 -29.74 -18.83 20.20
CA SER A 91 -30.36 -19.72 19.21
C SER A 91 -29.34 -20.10 18.13
N GLU A 92 -29.58 -21.20 17.41
CA GLU A 92 -28.78 -21.59 16.25
C GLU A 92 -28.67 -20.48 15.20
N GLU A 93 -29.76 -19.72 14.98
CA GLU A 93 -29.76 -18.55 14.11
C GLU A 93 -28.81 -17.45 14.59
N THR A 94 -28.81 -17.18 15.90
CA THR A 94 -27.92 -16.16 16.50
C THR A 94 -26.46 -16.60 16.42
N GLU A 95 -26.18 -17.90 16.65
CA GLU A 95 -24.84 -18.48 16.49
C GLU A 95 -24.34 -18.34 15.04
N ALA A 96 -25.18 -18.66 14.07
CA ALA A 96 -24.86 -18.52 12.66
C ALA A 96 -24.57 -17.05 12.27
N LEU A 97 -25.36 -16.10 12.78
CA LEU A 97 -25.12 -14.67 12.55
C LEU A 97 -23.80 -14.18 13.15
N ILE A 98 -23.46 -14.63 14.37
CA ILE A 98 -22.17 -14.29 15.01
C ILE A 98 -21.01 -14.86 14.21
N HIS A 99 -21.11 -16.13 13.79
CA HIS A 99 -20.08 -16.79 13.01
C HIS A 99 -19.86 -16.08 11.66
N ASN A 100 -20.94 -15.74 10.95
CA ASN A 100 -20.88 -15.00 9.69
C ASN A 100 -20.23 -13.62 9.88
N ALA A 101 -20.62 -12.88 10.92
CA ALA A 101 -20.00 -11.60 11.25
C ALA A 101 -18.48 -11.73 11.51
N CYS A 102 -18.05 -12.80 12.18
CA CYS A 102 -16.62 -13.07 12.39
C CYS A 102 -15.88 -13.34 11.07
N ILE A 103 -16.50 -14.07 10.14
CA ILE A 103 -15.94 -14.31 8.79
C ILE A 103 -15.80 -12.98 8.04
N GLU A 104 -16.86 -12.18 7.97
CA GLU A 104 -16.85 -10.89 7.27
C GLU A 104 -15.77 -9.95 7.80
N ILE A 105 -15.61 -9.86 9.13
CA ILE A 105 -14.55 -9.06 9.77
C ILE A 105 -13.16 -9.58 9.40
N SER A 106 -12.98 -10.91 9.34
CA SER A 106 -11.72 -11.53 8.91
C SER A 106 -11.41 -11.19 7.45
N GLU A 107 -12.39 -11.27 6.56
CA GLU A 107 -12.22 -10.92 5.14
C GLU A 107 -11.85 -9.44 4.96
N ILE A 108 -12.50 -8.53 5.69
CA ILE A 108 -12.18 -7.09 5.71
C ILE A 108 -10.72 -6.90 6.15
N LYS A 109 -10.29 -7.55 7.24
CA LYS A 109 -8.91 -7.50 7.72
C LYS A 109 -7.93 -7.96 6.63
N THR A 110 -8.19 -9.10 6.02
CA THR A 110 -7.32 -9.66 4.97
C THR A 110 -7.25 -8.72 3.75
N HIS A 111 -8.36 -8.11 3.34
CA HIS A 111 -8.37 -7.14 2.25
C HIS A 111 -7.55 -5.89 2.57
N ILE A 112 -7.68 -5.35 3.78
CA ILE A 112 -6.88 -4.21 4.23
C ILE A 112 -5.38 -4.56 4.27
N MET A 113 -5.02 -5.74 4.78
CA MET A 113 -3.62 -6.19 4.80
C MET A 113 -3.02 -6.35 3.39
N LYS A 114 -3.78 -6.94 2.46
CA LYS A 114 -3.39 -7.03 1.04
C LYS A 114 -3.20 -5.65 0.41
N ALA A 115 -4.12 -4.71 0.65
CA ALA A 115 -4.04 -3.35 0.13
C ALA A 115 -2.83 -2.57 0.68
N LEU A 116 -2.41 -2.86 1.91
CA LEU A 116 -1.21 -2.31 2.54
C LEU A 116 0.09 -3.04 2.12
N GLY A 117 -0.01 -4.21 1.49
CA GLY A 117 1.13 -5.05 1.13
C GLY A 117 1.79 -5.72 2.34
N ILE A 118 1.05 -5.91 3.43
CA ILE A 118 1.51 -6.58 4.64
C ILE A 118 1.14 -8.06 4.53
N GLN A 119 2.11 -8.95 4.70
CA GLN A 119 1.85 -10.39 4.79
C GLN A 119 1.51 -10.75 6.24
N GLU A 120 0.45 -11.53 6.40
CA GLU A 120 0.08 -12.14 7.68
C GLU A 120 1.14 -13.20 8.04
N LYS A 121 1.56 -13.21 9.32
CA LYS A 121 2.51 -14.19 9.86
C LYS A 121 1.77 -15.32 10.53
#